data_AF-A0A1H6EB15-F1
#
_entry.id   AF-A0A1H6EB15-F1
#
_cell.length_a   1.000
_cell.length_b   1.000
_cell.length_c   1.000
_cell.angle_alpha   90.00
_cell.angle_beta   90.00
_cell.angle_gamma   90.00
#
_symmetry.space_group_name_H-M   'P 1'
#
loop_
_entity.id
_entity.type
_entity.pdbx_description
1 polymer ?
#
loop_
_entity_poly.entity_id
_entity_poly.type
_entity_poly.pdbx_seq_one_letter_code
_entity_poly.pdbx_strand_id
1 'polypeptide(L)'
;MSRSRTIRLLGAAVLAAGTLAAVAVPSTAAPAPDQAAPELLAAMQRDFGLTAQQAQDRLAREARAIQLNEKLRGSAGEAFAGSYFDEASGKLVLAVTDGRAAQAAREAGADAVVVSNTERELDATKSTLDGMEATAPQSITGWYVDVRSNSVVVSVNRAEADSATEDFLARARAIDDSVRVEEVAESPRTFYDLRGGDAYYMGGRCSVGFAVRTSSGGAGMVTAGHCGRPGTAVSGYNQVAMGTFQGSSFPGNDYAWVSANSNWTPRALVNMYNGSTRAVSGATVAPVGSSICRSGSTTGWRCGSVQAMNQTVRYAEGTVTGLTRTNACAEPGDSGGSFISGTQAQGMTSGGSGNCSSGGTTYFQPVQEALSAYGLRLVTG
;
A
#
# COMPACT_ATOMS: atom_id res chain seq x y z
N MET A 1 73.45 -30.78 -10.88
CA MET A 1 74.38 -29.95 -10.10
C MET A 1 73.59 -28.92 -9.31
N SER A 2 73.57 -29.13 -7.99
CA SER A 2 73.29 -28.21 -6.87
C SER A 2 72.81 -26.78 -7.17
N ARG A 3 71.68 -26.35 -6.58
CA ARG A 3 71.68 -25.65 -5.28
C ARG A 3 70.26 -25.43 -4.72
N SER A 4 70.17 -25.68 -3.43
CA SER A 4 69.05 -25.50 -2.51
C SER A 4 68.67 -24.03 -2.30
N ARG A 5 67.43 -23.80 -1.84
CA ARG A 5 67.11 -22.81 -0.79
C ARG A 5 65.71 -23.07 -0.22
N THR A 6 65.70 -23.76 0.91
CA THR A 6 64.63 -23.84 1.90
C THR A 6 64.41 -22.45 2.51
N ILE A 7 63.20 -21.91 2.43
CA ILE A 7 62.79 -20.72 3.20
C ILE A 7 61.86 -21.20 4.31
N ARG A 8 62.36 -21.10 5.55
CA ARG A 8 61.59 -21.20 6.79
C ARG A 8 60.82 -19.89 6.95
N LEU A 9 59.49 -19.96 6.94
CA LEU A 9 58.64 -18.88 7.45
C LEU A 9 58.22 -19.25 8.86
N LEU A 10 58.69 -18.44 9.82
CA LEU A 10 58.25 -18.47 11.21
C LEU A 10 56.75 -18.13 11.26
N GLY A 11 55.93 -19.07 11.73
CA GLY A 11 54.56 -18.78 12.13
C GLY A 11 54.55 -18.06 13.48
N ALA A 12 54.22 -16.78 13.47
CA ALA A 12 53.88 -16.05 14.69
C ALA A 12 52.42 -16.36 15.05
N ALA A 13 52.23 -17.13 16.13
CA ALA A 13 50.93 -17.37 16.73
C ALA A 13 50.49 -16.11 17.51
N VAL A 14 49.52 -15.38 16.98
CA VAL A 14 48.79 -14.33 17.72
C VAL A 14 47.54 -14.97 18.31
N LEU A 15 47.58 -15.25 19.62
CA LEU A 15 46.43 -15.59 20.43
C LEU A 15 45.56 -14.33 20.60
N ALA A 16 44.56 -14.16 19.74
CA ALA A 16 43.47 -13.22 19.97
C ALA A 16 42.35 -13.94 20.73
N ALA A 17 42.32 -13.78 22.05
CA ALA A 17 41.19 -14.14 22.89
C ALA A 17 40.04 -13.14 22.63
N GLY A 18 39.24 -13.41 21.60
CA GLY A 18 37.99 -12.69 21.36
C GLY A 18 36.86 -13.34 22.14
N THR A 19 36.44 -12.72 23.24
CA THR A 19 35.23 -13.05 23.97
C THR A 19 34.01 -12.81 23.07
N LEU A 20 33.43 -13.88 22.53
CA LEU A 20 32.09 -13.87 21.96
C LEU A 20 31.10 -13.63 23.09
N ALA A 21 30.78 -12.36 23.35
CA ALA A 21 29.55 -12.01 24.06
C ALA A 21 28.38 -12.40 23.14
N ALA A 22 27.82 -13.60 23.37
CA ALA A 22 26.54 -13.97 22.81
C ALA A 22 25.51 -12.98 23.38
N VAL A 23 25.13 -11.98 22.59
CA VAL A 23 23.94 -11.17 22.88
C VAL A 23 22.76 -12.12 22.72
N ALA A 24 22.34 -12.71 23.83
CA ALA A 24 21.05 -13.38 23.89
C ALA A 24 19.99 -12.32 23.59
N VAL A 25 19.47 -12.32 22.36
CA VAL A 25 18.25 -11.60 22.04
C VAL A 25 17.19 -12.20 22.97
N PRO A 26 16.59 -11.43 23.89
CA PRO A 26 15.51 -11.97 24.69
C PRO A 26 14.41 -12.37 23.72
N SER A 27 14.07 -13.66 23.70
CA SER A 27 12.86 -14.14 23.05
C SER A 27 11.70 -13.45 23.78
N THR A 28 11.16 -12.38 23.22
CA THR A 28 10.04 -11.67 23.83
C THR A 28 8.84 -12.59 23.74
N ALA A 29 8.53 -13.28 24.85
CA ALA A 29 7.22 -13.88 25.04
C ALA A 29 6.15 -12.81 24.77
N ALA A 30 5.06 -13.19 24.11
CA ALA A 30 3.93 -12.30 23.90
C ALA A 30 3.50 -11.67 25.25
N PRO A 31 3.24 -10.36 25.31
CA PRO A 31 2.82 -9.72 26.54
C PRO A 31 1.57 -10.41 27.09
N ALA A 32 1.49 -10.52 28.42
CA ALA A 32 0.33 -11.07 29.09
C ALA A 32 -0.94 -10.26 28.73
N PRO A 33 -2.13 -10.89 28.64
CA PRO A 33 -3.38 -10.24 28.25
C PRO A 33 -3.72 -8.95 29.03
N ASP A 34 -3.23 -8.82 30.27
CA ASP A 34 -3.48 -7.69 31.17
C ASP A 34 -2.75 -6.38 30.78
N GLN A 35 -1.97 -6.36 29.69
CA GLN A 35 -1.23 -5.17 29.22
C GLN A 35 -1.41 -4.87 27.73
N ALA A 36 -2.60 -5.13 27.18
CA ALA A 36 -2.92 -4.65 25.83
C ALA A 36 -2.72 -3.12 25.77
N ALA A 37 -1.94 -2.65 24.78
CA ALA A 37 -1.68 -1.23 24.61
C ALA A 37 -3.02 -0.46 24.53
N PRO A 38 -3.16 0.71 25.19
CA PRO A 38 -4.42 1.46 25.21
C PRO A 38 -4.98 1.72 23.80
N GLU A 39 -4.12 1.87 22.81
CA GLU A 39 -4.49 2.09 21.41
C GLU A 39 -5.11 0.84 20.76
N LEU A 40 -4.64 -0.37 21.13
CA LEU A 40 -5.24 -1.63 20.68
C LEU A 40 -6.64 -1.78 21.27
N LEU A 41 -6.82 -1.51 22.56
CA LEU A 41 -8.14 -1.59 23.21
C LEU A 41 -9.10 -0.55 22.63
N ALA A 42 -8.63 0.66 22.35
CA ALA A 42 -9.45 1.69 21.70
C ALA A 42 -9.90 1.26 20.30
N ALA A 43 -9.00 0.65 19.52
CA ALA A 43 -9.34 0.10 18.20
C ALA A 43 -10.37 -1.04 18.31
N MET A 44 -10.18 -2.01 19.20
CA MET A 44 -11.12 -3.12 19.39
C MET A 44 -12.51 -2.65 19.84
N GLN A 45 -12.59 -1.65 20.73
CA GLN A 45 -13.87 -1.08 21.14
C GLN A 45 -14.59 -0.42 19.97
N ARG A 46 -13.87 0.37 19.16
CA ARG A 46 -14.41 1.04 17.97
C ARG A 46 -14.87 0.04 16.90
N ASP A 47 -14.04 -0.95 16.60
CA ASP A 47 -14.21 -1.80 15.42
C ASP A 47 -15.14 -3.00 15.68
N PHE A 48 -15.13 -3.53 16.91
CA PHE A 48 -16.00 -4.66 17.30
C PHE A 48 -17.19 -4.25 18.16
N GLY A 49 -17.36 -2.95 18.47
CA GLY A 49 -18.46 -2.47 19.31
C GLY A 49 -18.42 -2.98 20.76
N LEU A 50 -17.23 -3.30 21.26
CA LEU A 50 -17.02 -3.85 22.60
C LEU A 50 -16.81 -2.76 23.65
N THR A 51 -17.07 -3.07 24.93
CA THR A 51 -16.52 -2.29 26.04
C THR A 51 -15.03 -2.61 26.25
N ALA A 52 -14.30 -1.73 26.96
CA ALA A 52 -12.90 -1.98 27.31
C ALA A 52 -12.70 -3.34 28.02
N GLN A 53 -13.59 -3.70 28.95
CA GLN A 53 -13.53 -4.99 29.65
C GLN A 53 -13.78 -6.15 28.68
N GLN A 54 -14.78 -6.05 27.81
CA GLN A 54 -15.06 -7.10 26.82
C GLN A 54 -13.91 -7.30 25.83
N ALA A 55 -13.23 -6.22 25.43
CA ALA A 55 -12.05 -6.29 24.59
C ALA A 55 -10.88 -6.98 25.30
N GLN A 56 -10.63 -6.67 26.57
CA GLN A 56 -9.63 -7.38 27.38
C GLN A 56 -9.97 -8.86 27.53
N ASP A 57 -11.21 -9.18 27.87
CA ASP A 57 -11.65 -10.58 28.02
C ASP A 57 -11.53 -11.35 26.70
N ARG A 58 -11.82 -10.70 25.56
CA ARG A 58 -11.64 -11.28 24.22
C ARG A 58 -10.17 -11.60 23.97
N LEU A 59 -9.26 -10.67 24.21
CA LEU A 59 -7.82 -10.89 24.06
C LEU A 59 -7.33 -12.06 24.94
N ALA A 60 -7.81 -12.16 26.18
CA ALA A 60 -7.47 -13.27 27.07
C ALA A 60 -7.96 -14.62 26.55
N ARG A 61 -9.19 -14.68 26.01
CA ARG A 61 -9.77 -15.89 25.40
C ARG A 61 -9.03 -16.29 24.12
N GLU A 62 -8.70 -15.32 23.26
CA GLU A 62 -7.95 -15.54 22.02
C GLU A 62 -6.53 -16.03 22.33
N ALA A 63 -5.84 -15.44 23.32
CA ALA A 63 -4.52 -15.91 23.75
C ALA A 63 -4.55 -17.37 24.24
N ARG A 64 -5.57 -17.74 25.02
CA ARG A 64 -5.79 -19.14 25.44
C ARG A 64 -6.07 -20.06 24.24
N ALA A 65 -6.88 -19.60 23.29
CA ALA A 65 -7.20 -20.37 22.08
C ALA A 65 -5.95 -20.62 21.22
N ILE A 66 -5.07 -19.63 21.06
CA ILE A 66 -3.79 -19.76 20.34
C ILE A 66 -2.91 -20.83 20.98
N GLN A 67 -2.70 -20.77 22.31
CA GLN A 67 -1.91 -21.77 23.03
C GLN A 67 -2.49 -23.18 22.90
N LEU A 68 -3.83 -23.29 22.99
CA LEU A 68 -4.50 -24.57 22.88
C LEU A 68 -4.44 -25.12 21.45
N ASN A 69 -4.47 -24.26 20.44
CA ASN A 69 -4.35 -24.64 19.04
C ASN A 69 -2.99 -25.28 18.74
N GLU A 70 -1.90 -24.66 19.18
CA GLU A 70 -0.55 -25.20 18.98
C GLU A 70 -0.42 -26.60 19.61
N LYS A 71 -0.91 -26.77 20.84
CA LYS A 71 -0.90 -28.06 21.54
C LYS A 71 -1.76 -29.11 20.82
N LEU A 72 -3.01 -28.76 20.50
CA LEU A 72 -3.99 -29.71 19.99
C LEU A 72 -3.70 -30.14 18.55
N ARG A 73 -3.20 -29.23 17.70
CA ARG A 73 -2.75 -29.56 16.35
C ARG A 73 -1.70 -30.67 16.36
N GLY A 74 -0.69 -30.54 17.22
CA GLY A 74 0.34 -31.57 17.39
C GLY A 74 -0.21 -32.92 17.87
N SER A 75 -1.15 -32.90 18.82
CA SER A 75 -1.75 -34.13 19.36
C SER A 75 -2.74 -34.83 18.43
N ALA A 76 -3.45 -34.06 17.59
CA ALA A 76 -4.40 -34.60 16.62
C ALA A 76 -3.68 -35.26 15.43
N GLY A 77 -2.46 -34.80 15.11
CA GLY A 77 -1.61 -35.40 14.07
C GLY A 77 -2.34 -35.49 12.74
N GLU A 78 -2.35 -36.69 12.15
CA GLU A 78 -2.98 -36.98 10.86
C GLU A 78 -4.50 -36.70 10.83
N ALA A 79 -5.17 -36.69 11.99
CA ALA A 79 -6.61 -36.44 12.06
C ALA A 79 -6.96 -34.94 12.09
N PHE A 80 -5.99 -34.03 12.13
CA PHE A 80 -6.23 -32.60 12.19
C PHE A 80 -6.88 -32.08 10.90
N ALA A 81 -7.98 -31.33 11.04
CA ALA A 81 -8.75 -30.78 9.93
C ALA A 81 -8.88 -29.24 9.97
N GLY A 82 -8.02 -28.59 10.75
CA GLY A 82 -8.04 -27.15 10.98
C GLY A 82 -8.64 -26.77 12.33
N SER A 83 -8.59 -25.48 12.64
CA SER A 83 -9.21 -24.91 13.83
C SER A 83 -9.66 -23.48 13.61
N TYR A 84 -10.60 -23.01 14.43
CA TYR A 84 -11.05 -21.62 14.41
C TYR A 84 -11.45 -21.14 15.80
N PHE A 85 -11.41 -19.84 16.01
CA PHE A 85 -11.97 -19.22 17.21
C PHE A 85 -13.47 -18.99 17.00
N ASP A 86 -14.30 -19.53 17.89
CA ASP A 86 -15.72 -19.25 17.92
C ASP A 86 -15.99 -18.05 18.83
N GLU A 87 -16.45 -16.95 18.24
CA GLU A 87 -16.69 -15.72 18.98
C GLU A 87 -17.83 -15.85 19.99
N ALA A 88 -18.86 -16.64 19.65
CA ALA A 88 -20.04 -16.82 20.49
C ALA A 88 -19.71 -17.61 21.76
N SER A 89 -18.96 -18.71 21.64
CA SER A 89 -18.51 -19.51 22.78
C SER A 89 -17.24 -18.95 23.43
N GLY A 90 -16.47 -18.13 22.71
CA GLY A 90 -15.19 -17.58 23.14
C GLY A 90 -14.09 -18.65 23.25
N LYS A 91 -14.21 -19.75 22.50
CA LYS A 91 -13.29 -20.89 22.57
C LYS A 91 -12.68 -21.23 21.22
N LEU A 92 -11.58 -21.98 21.26
CA LEU A 92 -11.09 -22.72 20.11
C LEU A 92 -12.06 -23.84 19.77
N VAL A 93 -12.43 -23.96 18.50
CA VAL A 93 -13.06 -25.15 17.93
C VAL A 93 -12.02 -25.90 17.10
N LEU A 94 -11.80 -27.17 17.43
CA LEU A 94 -10.93 -28.07 16.68
C LEU A 94 -11.76 -28.91 15.70
N ALA A 95 -11.46 -28.82 14.40
CA ALA A 95 -11.99 -29.75 13.42
C ALA A 95 -11.03 -30.94 13.32
N VAL A 96 -11.56 -32.16 13.41
CA VAL A 96 -10.78 -33.40 13.28
C VAL A 96 -11.57 -34.48 12.56
N THR A 97 -10.90 -35.48 12.00
CA THR A 97 -11.56 -36.63 11.34
C THR A 97 -11.75 -37.85 12.26
N ASP A 98 -11.12 -37.85 13.43
CA ASP A 98 -11.19 -38.95 14.42
C ASP A 98 -11.92 -38.52 15.71
N GLY A 99 -12.87 -39.35 16.16
CA GLY A 99 -13.69 -39.06 17.33
C GLY A 99 -12.91 -39.05 18.65
N ARG A 100 -11.79 -39.78 18.77
CA ARG A 100 -10.94 -39.77 19.97
C ARG A 100 -10.13 -38.49 20.03
N ALA A 101 -9.62 -38.00 18.90
CA ALA A 101 -9.00 -36.67 18.82
C ALA A 101 -9.99 -35.57 19.23
N ALA A 102 -11.25 -35.67 18.80
CA ALA A 102 -12.29 -34.72 19.19
C ALA A 102 -12.57 -34.78 20.71
N GLN A 103 -12.60 -35.96 21.29
CA GLN A 103 -12.76 -36.12 22.74
C GLN A 103 -11.57 -35.54 23.51
N ALA A 104 -10.33 -35.84 23.10
CA ALA A 104 -9.13 -35.29 23.73
C ALA A 104 -9.08 -33.75 23.67
N ALA A 105 -9.53 -33.16 22.56
CA ALA A 105 -9.66 -31.71 22.42
C ALA A 105 -10.66 -31.11 23.43
N ARG A 106 -11.82 -31.76 23.62
CA ARG A 106 -12.82 -31.35 24.62
C ARG A 106 -12.32 -31.46 26.05
N GLU A 107 -11.62 -32.54 26.37
CA GLU A 107 -10.99 -32.74 27.68
C GLU A 107 -9.89 -31.69 27.95
N ALA A 108 -9.22 -31.21 26.91
CA ALA A 108 -8.24 -30.11 27.00
C ALA A 108 -8.89 -28.70 27.06
N GLY A 109 -10.22 -28.60 26.97
CA GLY A 109 -10.98 -27.36 27.10
C GLY A 109 -11.29 -26.62 25.80
N ALA A 110 -11.07 -27.24 24.64
CA ALA A 110 -11.58 -26.75 23.35
C ALA A 110 -13.00 -27.26 23.10
N ASP A 111 -13.72 -26.63 22.18
CA ASP A 111 -14.83 -27.31 21.51
C ASP A 111 -14.26 -28.13 20.33
N ALA A 112 -14.99 -29.14 19.85
CA ALA A 112 -14.51 -29.97 18.75
C ALA A 112 -15.64 -30.49 17.87
N VAL A 113 -15.38 -30.58 16.57
CA VAL A 113 -16.28 -31.11 15.55
C VAL A 113 -15.57 -32.21 14.76
N VAL A 114 -16.31 -33.27 14.45
CA VAL A 114 -15.81 -34.34 13.58
C VAL A 114 -16.23 -34.04 12.14
N VAL A 115 -15.27 -34.01 11.23
CA VAL A 115 -15.45 -33.63 9.82
C VAL A 115 -14.85 -34.68 8.89
N SER A 116 -15.04 -34.53 7.58
CA SER A 116 -14.71 -35.56 6.58
C SER A 116 -13.28 -35.45 6.06
N ASN A 117 -12.80 -34.23 5.83
CA ASN A 117 -11.50 -33.97 5.20
C ASN A 117 -10.49 -33.50 6.23
N THR A 118 -9.26 -33.98 6.14
CA THR A 118 -8.11 -33.46 6.89
C THR A 118 -7.63 -32.13 6.32
N GLU A 119 -6.85 -31.38 7.11
CA GLU A 119 -6.22 -30.11 6.65
C GLU A 119 -5.34 -30.39 5.44
N ARG A 120 -4.60 -31.50 5.46
CA ARG A 120 -3.69 -31.89 4.38
C ARG A 120 -4.42 -32.18 3.07
N GLU A 121 -5.59 -32.83 3.12
CA GLU A 121 -6.40 -33.10 1.93
C GLU A 121 -6.94 -31.79 1.34
N LEU A 122 -7.48 -30.90 2.17
CA LEU A 122 -7.97 -29.59 1.71
C LEU A 122 -6.84 -28.71 1.17
N ASP A 123 -5.66 -28.73 1.78
CA ASP A 123 -4.48 -28.01 1.31
C ASP A 123 -3.97 -28.57 -0.04
N ALA A 124 -4.05 -29.88 -0.25
CA ALA A 124 -3.69 -30.49 -1.54
C ALA A 124 -4.66 -30.06 -2.66
N THR A 125 -5.96 -29.99 -2.35
CA THR A 125 -6.98 -29.45 -3.27
C THR A 125 -6.72 -27.97 -3.57
N LYS A 126 -6.47 -27.14 -2.56
CA LYS A 126 -6.12 -25.72 -2.73
C LYS A 126 -4.84 -25.55 -3.55
N SER A 127 -3.81 -26.35 -3.30
CA SER A 127 -2.54 -26.32 -4.07
C SER A 127 -2.76 -26.63 -5.55
N THR A 128 -3.72 -27.51 -5.86
CA THR A 128 -4.11 -27.77 -7.26
C THR A 128 -4.77 -26.55 -7.90
N LEU A 129 -5.62 -25.82 -7.17
CA LEU A 129 -6.18 -24.53 -7.62
C LEU A 129 -5.11 -23.46 -7.79
N ASP A 130 -4.13 -23.38 -6.88
CA ASP A 130 -2.99 -22.46 -6.99
C ASP A 130 -2.24 -22.67 -8.33
N GLY A 131 -2.13 -23.91 -8.80
CA GLY A 131 -1.56 -24.25 -10.10
C GLY A 131 -2.39 -23.81 -11.32
N MET A 132 -3.66 -23.46 -11.13
CA MET A 132 -4.56 -23.01 -12.19
C MET A 132 -4.61 -21.48 -12.35
N GLU A 133 -3.95 -20.72 -11.47
CA GLU A 133 -4.04 -19.26 -11.37
C GLU A 133 -3.78 -18.52 -12.68
N ALA A 134 -2.79 -18.96 -13.47
CA ALA A 134 -2.48 -18.33 -14.76
C ALA A 134 -3.65 -18.35 -15.76
N THR A 135 -4.67 -19.19 -15.52
CA THR A 135 -5.88 -19.32 -16.34
C THR A 135 -7.15 -18.89 -15.61
N ALA A 136 -7.04 -18.32 -14.42
CA ALA A 136 -8.17 -17.80 -13.65
C ALA A 136 -8.70 -16.50 -14.31
N PRO A 137 -9.98 -16.43 -14.68
CA PRO A 137 -10.60 -15.19 -15.13
C PRO A 137 -10.67 -14.15 -14.00
N GLN A 138 -10.73 -12.85 -14.34
CA GLN A 138 -10.77 -11.75 -13.36
C GLN A 138 -11.98 -11.80 -12.41
N SER A 139 -13.06 -12.44 -12.84
CA SER A 139 -14.27 -12.69 -12.03
C SER A 139 -14.04 -13.69 -10.89
N ILE A 140 -12.99 -14.50 -10.93
CA ILE A 140 -12.57 -15.36 -9.82
C ILE A 140 -11.74 -14.50 -8.87
N THR A 141 -12.28 -14.23 -7.70
CA THR A 141 -11.74 -13.21 -6.79
C THR A 141 -10.85 -13.80 -5.71
N GLY A 142 -10.86 -15.12 -5.55
CA GLY A 142 -9.92 -15.88 -4.73
C GLY A 142 -10.37 -17.31 -4.47
N TRP A 143 -9.55 -18.05 -3.73
CA TRP A 143 -9.92 -19.36 -3.18
C TRP A 143 -9.13 -19.66 -1.90
N TYR A 144 -9.74 -20.41 -0.99
CA TYR A 144 -9.17 -20.71 0.32
C TYR A 144 -9.73 -22.01 0.91
N VAL A 145 -9.04 -22.53 1.93
CA VAL A 145 -9.56 -23.62 2.78
C VAL A 145 -10.48 -23.03 3.84
N ASP A 146 -11.76 -23.38 3.79
CA ASP A 146 -12.72 -23.03 4.84
C ASP A 146 -12.81 -24.16 5.87
N VAL A 147 -12.23 -23.92 7.04
CA VAL A 147 -12.25 -24.86 8.17
C VAL A 147 -13.67 -25.08 8.69
N ARG A 148 -14.54 -24.06 8.66
CA ARG A 148 -15.89 -24.15 9.25
C ARG A 148 -16.78 -25.07 8.43
N SER A 149 -16.71 -24.99 7.11
CA SER A 149 -17.45 -25.88 6.20
C SER A 149 -16.66 -27.12 5.77
N ASN A 150 -15.40 -27.25 6.20
CA ASN A 150 -14.47 -28.35 5.87
C ASN A 150 -14.36 -28.58 4.35
N SER A 151 -14.14 -27.48 3.63
CA SER A 151 -14.16 -27.43 2.16
C SER A 151 -13.13 -26.46 1.60
N VAL A 152 -12.86 -26.52 0.30
CA VAL A 152 -12.13 -25.48 -0.42
C VAL A 152 -13.14 -24.57 -1.13
N VAL A 153 -13.16 -23.28 -0.82
CA VAL A 153 -14.09 -22.31 -1.40
C VAL A 153 -13.40 -21.56 -2.53
N VAL A 154 -14.08 -21.41 -3.66
CA VAL A 154 -13.71 -20.53 -4.77
C VAL A 154 -14.71 -19.38 -4.82
N SER A 155 -14.24 -18.16 -4.60
CA SER A 155 -15.05 -16.95 -4.59
C SER A 155 -15.15 -16.37 -6.00
N VAL A 156 -16.36 -16.03 -6.43
CA VAL A 156 -16.64 -15.49 -7.77
C VAL A 156 -17.53 -14.26 -7.70
N ASN A 157 -17.13 -13.20 -8.41
CA ASN A 157 -17.98 -12.05 -8.70
C ASN A 157 -18.78 -12.29 -9.97
N ARG A 158 -20.06 -12.69 -9.80
CA ARG A 158 -20.96 -13.02 -10.91
C ARG A 158 -21.28 -11.84 -11.82
N ALA A 159 -21.13 -10.60 -11.36
CA ALA A 159 -21.37 -9.43 -12.20
C ALA A 159 -20.30 -9.28 -13.31
N GLU A 160 -19.13 -9.90 -13.13
CA GLU A 160 -18.00 -9.85 -14.06
C GLU A 160 -17.77 -11.19 -14.77
N ALA A 161 -18.63 -12.18 -14.53
CA ALA A 161 -18.48 -13.53 -15.04
C ALA A 161 -18.77 -13.65 -16.54
N ASP A 162 -18.03 -14.55 -17.19
CA ASP A 162 -18.14 -14.90 -18.60
C ASP A 162 -18.03 -16.43 -18.79
N SER A 163 -17.98 -16.92 -20.04
CA SER A 163 -17.84 -18.35 -20.31
C SER A 163 -16.56 -18.96 -19.75
N ALA A 164 -15.45 -18.20 -19.75
CA ALA A 164 -14.19 -18.67 -19.18
C ALA A 164 -14.29 -18.86 -17.66
N THR A 165 -15.13 -18.06 -17.01
CA THR A 165 -15.47 -18.20 -15.59
C THR A 165 -16.12 -19.55 -15.33
N GLU A 166 -17.15 -19.91 -16.10
CA GLU A 166 -17.82 -21.20 -15.93
C GLU A 166 -16.89 -22.38 -16.21
N ASP A 167 -16.03 -22.28 -17.23
CA ASP A 167 -15.02 -23.30 -17.53
C ASP A 167 -13.99 -23.46 -16.40
N PHE A 168 -13.57 -22.36 -15.77
CA PHE A 168 -12.70 -22.40 -14.59
C PHE A 168 -13.40 -23.06 -13.41
N LEU A 169 -14.65 -22.67 -13.11
CA LEU A 169 -15.43 -23.23 -11.99
C LEU A 169 -15.72 -24.72 -12.21
N ALA A 170 -15.95 -25.18 -13.44
CA ALA A 170 -16.12 -26.59 -13.76
C ALA A 170 -14.84 -27.40 -13.49
N ARG A 171 -13.67 -26.89 -13.93
CA ARG A 171 -12.37 -27.50 -13.64
C ARG A 171 -12.07 -27.52 -12.14
N ALA A 172 -12.37 -26.44 -11.43
CA ALA A 172 -12.18 -26.34 -9.99
C ALA A 172 -12.99 -27.41 -9.23
N ARG A 173 -14.29 -27.55 -9.54
CA ARG A 173 -15.16 -28.57 -8.94
C ARG A 173 -14.73 -30.00 -9.25
N ALA A 174 -14.03 -30.22 -10.36
CA ALA A 174 -13.53 -31.53 -10.75
C ALA A 174 -12.25 -31.96 -10.01
N ILE A 175 -11.63 -31.07 -9.23
CA ILE A 175 -10.43 -31.40 -8.43
C ILE A 175 -10.80 -32.37 -7.31
N ASP A 176 -11.84 -32.03 -6.55
CA ASP A 176 -12.29 -32.79 -5.39
C ASP A 176 -13.73 -32.38 -5.00
N ASP A 177 -14.50 -33.31 -4.43
CA ASP A 177 -15.88 -33.07 -3.99
C ASP A 177 -15.99 -32.02 -2.87
N SER A 178 -14.89 -31.71 -2.19
CA SER A 178 -14.81 -30.64 -1.19
C SER A 178 -14.78 -29.24 -1.79
N VAL A 179 -14.68 -29.06 -3.12
CA VAL A 179 -14.67 -27.73 -3.73
C VAL A 179 -16.07 -27.12 -3.80
N ARG A 180 -16.24 -25.93 -3.22
CA ARG A 180 -17.48 -25.16 -3.23
C ARG A 180 -17.27 -23.82 -3.93
N VAL A 181 -18.32 -23.30 -4.54
CA VAL A 181 -18.31 -21.97 -5.15
C VAL A 181 -19.14 -21.03 -4.29
N GLU A 182 -18.56 -19.90 -3.94
CA GLU A 182 -19.21 -18.82 -3.20
C GLU A 182 -19.35 -17.60 -4.10
N GLU A 183 -20.56 -17.05 -4.19
CA GLU A 183 -20.81 -15.83 -4.93
C GLU A 183 -20.57 -14.63 -4.02
N VAL A 184 -19.65 -13.77 -4.42
CA VAL A 184 -19.28 -12.56 -3.68
C VAL A 184 -19.50 -11.33 -4.55
N ALA A 185 -19.80 -10.20 -3.92
CA ALA A 185 -19.91 -8.92 -4.63
C ALA A 185 -18.56 -8.19 -4.74
N GLU A 186 -17.54 -8.64 -4.00
CA GLU A 186 -16.24 -7.99 -3.95
C GLU A 186 -15.31 -8.45 -5.07
N SER A 187 -14.56 -7.51 -5.64
CA SER A 187 -13.37 -7.76 -6.47
C SER A 187 -12.19 -7.06 -5.80
N PRO A 188 -11.37 -7.77 -5.00
CA PRO A 188 -10.28 -7.17 -4.25
C PRO A 188 -9.28 -6.44 -5.14
N ARG A 189 -8.76 -5.33 -4.64
CA ARG A 189 -7.74 -4.53 -5.31
C ARG A 189 -6.71 -4.04 -4.30
N THR A 190 -5.52 -3.74 -4.78
CA THR A 190 -4.51 -3.06 -3.98
C THR A 190 -4.91 -1.60 -3.71
N PHE A 191 -4.56 -1.11 -2.53
CA PHE A 191 -4.75 0.30 -2.16
C PHE A 191 -3.41 1.04 -2.25
N TYR A 192 -3.32 2.00 -3.16
CA TYR A 192 -2.18 2.91 -3.27
C TYR A 192 -2.60 4.32 -2.90
N ASP A 193 -1.71 5.08 -2.27
CA ASP A 193 -1.98 6.49 -1.99
C ASP A 193 -1.50 7.37 -3.15
N LEU A 194 -2.35 8.30 -3.56
CA LEU A 194 -2.00 9.37 -4.49
C LEU A 194 -1.76 10.65 -3.67
N ARG A 195 -0.50 11.07 -3.61
CA ARG A 195 -0.03 12.20 -2.78
C ARG A 195 0.78 13.17 -3.63
N GLY A 196 0.74 14.45 -3.28
CA GLY A 196 1.59 15.46 -3.92
C GLY A 196 3.07 15.15 -3.74
N GLY A 197 3.88 15.45 -4.76
CA GLY A 197 5.32 15.23 -4.78
C GLY A 197 5.77 13.85 -5.22
N ASP A 198 4.92 12.82 -5.12
CA ASP A 198 5.26 11.46 -5.55
C ASP A 198 5.56 11.41 -7.06
N ALA A 199 6.37 10.44 -7.49
CA ALA A 199 6.67 10.23 -8.90
C ALA A 199 5.47 9.66 -9.66
N TYR A 200 5.31 10.03 -10.93
CA TYR A 200 4.53 9.26 -11.90
C TYR A 200 5.26 9.22 -13.25
N TYR A 201 4.91 8.23 -14.05
CA TYR A 201 5.57 7.94 -15.31
C TYR A 201 4.57 7.91 -16.45
N MET A 202 5.00 8.40 -17.61
CA MET A 202 4.18 8.49 -18.82
C MET A 202 4.97 8.20 -20.12
N GLY A 203 6.20 7.69 -19.98
CA GLY A 203 7.25 7.71 -21.02
C GLY A 203 8.41 8.63 -20.63
N GLY A 204 8.18 9.54 -19.69
CA GLY A 204 9.18 10.24 -18.88
C GLY A 204 8.80 10.17 -17.39
N ARG A 205 9.43 11.01 -16.56
CA ARG A 205 9.10 11.14 -15.13
C ARG A 205 8.67 12.57 -14.83
N CYS A 206 7.52 12.71 -14.18
CA CYS A 206 7.07 13.95 -13.56
C CYS A 206 6.64 13.66 -12.11
N SER A 207 6.19 14.70 -11.41
CA SER A 207 5.76 14.63 -10.03
C SER A 207 4.29 15.02 -9.90
N VAL A 208 3.58 14.37 -8.98
CA VAL A 208 2.20 14.69 -8.65
C VAL A 208 2.12 16.10 -8.06
N GLY A 209 1.19 16.93 -8.52
CA GLY A 209 0.95 18.25 -7.96
C GLY A 209 0.10 18.14 -6.71
N PHE A 210 -1.21 17.97 -6.87
CA PHE A 210 -2.13 17.77 -5.75
C PHE A 210 -3.22 16.77 -6.10
N ALA A 211 -3.65 16.01 -5.10
CA ALA A 211 -4.82 15.17 -5.21
C ALA A 211 -6.09 16.02 -5.37
N VAL A 212 -6.94 15.64 -6.32
CA VAL A 212 -8.19 16.35 -6.63
C VAL A 212 -9.34 15.38 -6.81
N ARG A 213 -10.55 15.92 -6.76
CA ARG A 213 -11.78 15.24 -7.16
C ARG A 213 -12.53 16.02 -8.22
N THR A 214 -13.19 15.31 -9.12
CA THR A 214 -14.21 15.89 -10.00
C THR A 214 -15.48 16.23 -9.20
N SER A 215 -16.39 16.98 -9.80
CA SER A 215 -17.72 17.24 -9.22
C SER A 215 -18.53 15.96 -8.98
N SER A 216 -18.33 14.92 -9.79
CA SER A 216 -18.93 13.58 -9.63
C SER A 216 -18.21 12.68 -8.62
N GLY A 217 -17.16 13.17 -7.95
CA GLY A 217 -16.41 12.43 -6.93
C GLY A 217 -15.26 11.56 -7.46
N GLY A 218 -15.05 11.52 -8.77
CA GLY A 218 -13.92 10.81 -9.40
C GLY A 218 -12.58 11.33 -8.88
N ALA A 219 -11.64 10.43 -8.60
CA ALA A 219 -10.32 10.76 -8.07
C ALA A 219 -9.34 11.15 -9.18
N GLY A 220 -8.37 12.00 -8.86
CA GLY A 220 -7.31 12.35 -9.79
C GLY A 220 -6.22 13.19 -9.17
N MET A 221 -5.36 13.73 -10.04
CA MET A 221 -4.31 14.68 -9.67
C MET A 221 -4.21 15.83 -10.66
N VAL A 222 -3.81 17.00 -10.19
CA VAL A 222 -3.27 18.07 -11.04
C VAL A 222 -1.74 17.94 -11.15
N THR A 223 -1.21 18.32 -12.31
CA THR A 223 0.23 18.28 -12.63
C THR A 223 0.54 19.34 -13.71
N ALA A 224 1.76 19.39 -14.23
CA ALA A 224 2.15 20.33 -15.29
C ALA A 224 1.63 19.87 -16.67
N GLY A 225 1.29 20.83 -17.52
CA GLY A 225 0.77 20.60 -18.87
C GLY A 225 1.82 19.97 -19.78
N HIS A 226 3.07 20.41 -19.69
CA HIS A 226 4.15 19.88 -20.52
C HIS A 226 4.49 18.40 -20.26
N CYS A 227 4.00 17.80 -19.16
CA CYS A 227 4.25 16.39 -18.84
C CYS A 227 3.46 15.41 -19.71
N GLY A 228 2.36 15.82 -20.35
CA GLY A 228 1.52 14.89 -21.11
C GLY A 228 0.36 15.56 -21.84
N ARG A 229 -0.30 14.79 -22.70
CA ARG A 229 -1.47 15.23 -23.48
C ARG A 229 -2.70 14.39 -23.10
N PRO A 230 -3.93 14.84 -23.38
CA PRO A 230 -5.12 14.02 -23.17
C PRO A 230 -4.96 12.65 -23.83
N GLY A 231 -5.33 11.59 -23.10
CA GLY A 231 -5.16 10.20 -23.54
C GLY A 231 -3.82 9.56 -23.18
N THR A 232 -2.81 10.32 -22.71
CA THR A 232 -1.56 9.75 -22.21
C THR A 232 -1.82 8.94 -20.94
N ALA A 233 -1.53 7.64 -20.96
CA ALA A 233 -1.59 6.77 -19.79
C ALA A 233 -0.45 7.04 -18.81
N VAL A 234 -0.70 6.86 -17.52
CA VAL A 234 0.31 7.05 -16.46
C VAL A 234 0.38 5.87 -15.50
N SER A 235 1.58 5.56 -15.03
CA SER A 235 1.84 4.70 -13.87
C SER A 235 2.35 5.53 -12.70
N GLY A 236 2.06 5.08 -11.47
CA GLY A 236 2.48 5.80 -10.26
C GLY A 236 3.90 5.47 -9.83
N TYR A 237 4.29 5.93 -8.64
CA TYR A 237 5.65 5.76 -8.10
C TYR A 237 6.12 4.30 -8.01
N ASN A 238 5.16 3.37 -7.94
CA ASN A 238 5.36 1.92 -7.87
C ASN A 238 5.27 1.23 -9.24
N GLN A 239 5.26 1.97 -10.35
CA GLN A 239 5.10 1.48 -11.73
C GLN A 239 3.76 0.78 -12.01
N VAL A 240 2.80 0.84 -11.10
CA VAL A 240 1.44 0.31 -11.33
C VAL A 240 0.61 1.35 -12.06
N ALA A 241 -0.24 0.90 -12.99
CA ALA A 241 -1.17 1.76 -13.71
C ALA A 241 -1.96 2.63 -12.72
N MET A 242 -1.95 3.95 -12.96
CA MET A 242 -2.54 4.93 -12.07
C MET A 242 -3.68 5.69 -12.72
N GLY A 243 -3.61 6.00 -14.01
CA GLY A 243 -4.65 6.79 -14.64
C GLY A 243 -4.30 7.26 -16.04
N THR A 244 -5.04 8.27 -16.51
CA THR A 244 -4.85 8.84 -17.84
C THR A 244 -5.09 10.34 -17.80
N PHE A 245 -4.24 11.11 -18.49
CA PHE A 245 -4.42 12.54 -18.70
C PHE A 245 -5.77 12.82 -19.38
N GLN A 246 -6.55 13.72 -18.80
CA GLN A 246 -7.87 14.11 -19.32
C GLN A 246 -7.86 15.51 -19.92
N GLY A 247 -7.02 16.40 -19.38
CA GLY A 247 -6.83 17.75 -19.90
C GLY A 247 -5.37 18.18 -19.73
N SER A 248 -4.86 18.92 -20.70
CA SER A 248 -3.52 19.53 -20.66
C SER A 248 -3.52 20.83 -21.47
N SER A 249 -2.88 21.87 -20.92
CA SER A 249 -2.67 23.16 -21.58
C SER A 249 -1.20 23.54 -21.43
N PHE A 250 -0.45 23.48 -22.53
CA PHE A 250 0.93 23.95 -22.65
C PHE A 250 1.32 24.09 -24.14
N PRO A 251 1.96 25.19 -24.58
CA PRO A 251 2.29 26.42 -23.83
C PRO A 251 1.05 27.32 -23.62
N GLY A 252 1.26 28.60 -23.28
CA GLY A 252 0.22 29.55 -22.87
C GLY A 252 0.00 29.51 -21.36
N ASN A 253 -0.39 28.33 -20.89
CA ASN A 253 -0.41 27.94 -19.48
C ASN A 253 0.51 26.72 -19.28
N ASP A 254 0.65 26.23 -18.05
CA ASP A 254 1.32 24.95 -17.80
C ASP A 254 0.63 24.12 -16.72
N TYR A 255 -0.59 23.65 -17.03
CA TYR A 255 -1.34 22.75 -16.15
C TYR A 255 -1.98 21.59 -16.92
N ALA A 256 -2.13 20.49 -16.22
CA ALA A 256 -2.88 19.32 -16.65
C ALA A 256 -3.59 18.66 -15.46
N TRP A 257 -4.49 17.74 -15.76
CA TRP A 257 -5.01 16.82 -14.77
C TRP A 257 -5.15 15.40 -15.33
N VAL A 258 -4.98 14.45 -14.43
CA VAL A 258 -5.05 13.02 -14.68
C VAL A 258 -6.18 12.45 -13.84
N SER A 259 -7.10 11.74 -14.48
CA SER A 259 -8.09 10.91 -13.77
C SER A 259 -7.40 9.65 -13.28
N ALA A 260 -7.50 9.36 -12.00
CA ALA A 260 -6.95 8.15 -11.40
C ALA A 260 -7.92 6.98 -11.52
N ASN A 261 -7.40 5.77 -11.66
CA ASN A 261 -8.18 4.55 -11.56
C ASN A 261 -8.49 4.24 -10.09
N SER A 262 -9.28 3.19 -9.91
CA SER A 262 -9.87 2.85 -8.63
C SER A 262 -8.84 2.39 -7.56
N ASN A 263 -7.67 1.89 -7.97
CA ASN A 263 -6.63 1.39 -7.06
C ASN A 263 -5.90 2.51 -6.30
N TRP A 264 -6.08 3.77 -6.72
CA TRP A 264 -5.37 4.92 -6.17
C TRP A 264 -6.30 5.82 -5.36
N THR A 265 -6.03 5.91 -4.06
CA THR A 265 -6.79 6.72 -3.11
C THR A 265 -6.18 8.12 -3.03
N PRO A 266 -6.92 9.17 -3.41
CA PRO A 266 -6.41 10.54 -3.31
C PRO A 266 -6.30 10.97 -1.84
N ARG A 267 -5.14 11.48 -1.44
CA ARG A 267 -4.87 11.95 -0.07
C ARG A 267 -4.62 13.46 -0.04
N ALA A 268 -5.08 14.11 1.02
CA ALA A 268 -4.82 15.52 1.32
C ALA A 268 -3.37 15.74 1.82
N LEU A 269 -2.38 15.14 1.15
CA LEU A 269 -1.00 15.05 1.64
C LEU A 269 -0.01 15.37 0.52
N VAL A 270 1.09 16.00 0.89
CA VAL A 270 2.30 16.18 0.07
C VAL A 270 3.46 15.43 0.74
N ASN A 271 4.18 14.61 -0.02
CA ASN A 271 5.35 13.88 0.46
C ASN A 271 6.49 14.85 0.82
N MET A 272 7.05 14.76 2.02
CA MET A 272 8.18 15.59 2.45
C MET A 272 9.55 14.92 2.20
N TYR A 273 9.58 13.71 1.64
CA TYR A 273 10.79 12.96 1.31
C TYR A 273 11.70 12.64 2.51
N ASN A 274 11.17 12.73 3.73
CA ASN A 274 11.86 12.41 4.99
C ASN A 274 11.09 11.36 5.82
N GLY A 275 10.21 10.59 5.19
CA GLY A 275 9.30 9.64 5.85
C GLY A 275 8.02 10.28 6.41
N SER A 276 7.86 11.60 6.31
CA SER A 276 6.65 12.33 6.73
C SER A 276 5.91 12.96 5.55
N THR A 277 4.72 13.50 5.84
CA THR A 277 3.89 14.21 4.86
C THR A 277 3.41 15.56 5.41
N ARG A 278 3.06 16.47 4.49
CA ARG A 278 2.45 17.76 4.80
C ARG A 278 0.97 17.75 4.41
N ALA A 279 0.10 18.05 5.36
CA ALA A 279 -1.34 18.18 5.10
C ALA A 279 -1.66 19.35 4.19
N VAL A 280 -2.68 19.16 3.36
CA VAL A 280 -3.27 20.16 2.46
C VAL A 280 -4.66 20.50 2.98
N SER A 281 -4.87 21.74 3.38
CA SER A 281 -6.14 22.18 3.99
C SER A 281 -6.86 23.24 3.16
N GLY A 282 -6.25 23.70 2.07
CA GLY A 282 -6.84 24.72 1.19
C GLY A 282 -5.86 25.20 0.12
N ALA A 283 -6.21 26.29 -0.56
CA ALA A 283 -5.42 26.88 -1.64
C ALA A 283 -5.27 28.40 -1.53
N THR A 284 -5.31 28.96 -0.31
CA THR A 284 -5.17 30.41 -0.10
C THR A 284 -3.79 30.88 -0.62
N VAL A 285 -3.77 31.90 -1.47
CA VAL A 285 -2.55 32.37 -2.14
C VAL A 285 -1.63 33.07 -1.15
N ALA A 286 -0.37 32.64 -1.10
CA ALA A 286 0.68 33.26 -0.30
C ALA A 286 1.27 34.48 -1.04
N PRO A 287 1.35 35.67 -0.41
CA PRO A 287 1.86 36.88 -1.06
C PRO A 287 3.38 36.80 -1.38
N VAL A 288 3.86 37.73 -2.20
CA VAL A 288 5.29 37.92 -2.44
C VAL A 288 6.03 38.11 -1.12
N GLY A 289 7.18 37.44 -0.96
CA GLY A 289 7.98 37.41 0.26
C GLY A 289 7.63 36.25 1.21
N SER A 290 6.47 35.61 1.06
CA SER A 290 6.11 34.45 1.88
C SER A 290 7.05 33.27 1.66
N SER A 291 7.29 32.50 2.72
CA SER A 291 7.96 31.21 2.62
C SER A 291 7.11 30.22 1.84
N ILE A 292 7.77 29.40 1.04
CA ILE A 292 7.12 28.40 0.21
C ILE A 292 8.03 27.19 0.08
N CYS A 293 7.45 26.00 0.09
CA CYS A 293 8.16 24.76 -0.14
C CYS A 293 7.56 24.04 -1.33
N ARG A 294 8.36 23.15 -1.92
CA ARG A 294 7.97 22.32 -3.04
C ARG A 294 8.40 20.88 -2.85
N SER A 295 7.64 19.97 -3.43
CA SER A 295 7.90 18.53 -3.43
C SER A 295 7.91 17.96 -4.84
N GLY A 296 8.75 16.96 -5.07
CA GLY A 296 8.99 16.39 -6.39
C GLY A 296 10.05 15.30 -6.37
N SER A 297 9.93 14.39 -7.34
CA SER A 297 10.59 13.09 -7.39
C SER A 297 12.09 13.10 -7.61
N THR A 298 12.68 14.23 -8.00
CA THR A 298 14.11 14.33 -8.25
C THR A 298 14.83 14.89 -7.04
N THR A 299 14.39 16.05 -6.54
CA THR A 299 15.13 16.79 -5.50
C THR A 299 14.46 16.79 -4.13
N GLY A 300 13.31 16.11 -3.99
CA GLY A 300 12.61 15.90 -2.72
C GLY A 300 11.91 17.15 -2.20
N TRP A 301 12.10 17.49 -0.93
CA TRP A 301 11.50 18.68 -0.33
C TRP A 301 12.47 19.87 -0.32
N ARG A 302 12.12 20.97 -0.98
CA ARG A 302 12.95 22.18 -1.10
C ARG A 302 12.13 23.41 -0.76
N CYS A 303 12.74 24.41 -0.12
CA CYS A 303 12.04 25.62 0.29
C CYS A 303 12.77 26.88 -0.17
N GLY A 304 12.01 27.97 -0.21
CA GLY A 304 12.46 29.29 -0.60
C GLY A 304 11.38 30.31 -0.27
N SER A 305 11.29 31.36 -1.07
CA SER A 305 10.28 32.40 -0.98
C SER A 305 9.65 32.71 -2.33
N VAL A 306 8.42 33.22 -2.28
CA VAL A 306 7.74 33.81 -3.44
C VAL A 306 8.44 35.12 -3.80
N GLN A 307 8.95 35.24 -5.02
CA GLN A 307 9.70 36.42 -5.48
C GLN A 307 8.86 37.36 -6.32
N ALA A 308 8.01 36.82 -7.18
CA ALA A 308 7.14 37.60 -8.05
C ALA A 308 5.95 36.75 -8.50
N MET A 309 4.81 37.39 -8.72
CA MET A 309 3.61 36.78 -9.30
C MET A 309 3.42 37.26 -10.74
N ASN A 310 2.51 36.62 -11.47
CA ASN A 310 2.11 36.99 -12.82
C ASN A 310 3.31 37.17 -13.79
N GLN A 311 4.24 36.22 -13.75
CA GLN A 311 5.42 36.20 -14.58
C GLN A 311 5.13 35.57 -15.94
N THR A 312 5.75 36.14 -16.97
CA THR A 312 5.78 35.58 -18.31
C THR A 312 7.14 34.94 -18.55
N VAL A 313 7.15 33.66 -18.88
CA VAL A 313 8.37 32.88 -19.18
C VAL A 313 8.31 32.40 -20.61
N ARG A 314 9.43 32.55 -21.33
CA ARG A 314 9.56 32.13 -22.73
C ARG A 314 10.33 30.82 -22.78
N TYR A 315 9.61 29.71 -22.78
CA TYR A 315 10.20 28.38 -23.01
C TYR A 315 10.48 28.16 -24.50
N ALA A 316 11.24 27.10 -24.81
CA ALA A 316 11.55 26.74 -26.19
C ALA A 316 10.28 26.34 -26.97
N GLU A 317 9.33 25.73 -26.28
CA GLU A 317 8.04 25.25 -26.80
C GLU A 317 7.01 26.38 -26.95
N GLY A 318 7.20 27.50 -26.24
CA GLY A 318 6.33 28.66 -26.31
C GLY A 318 6.33 29.51 -25.04
N THR A 319 5.57 30.60 -25.08
CA THR A 319 5.43 31.51 -23.93
C THR A 319 4.35 31.00 -22.98
N VAL A 320 4.65 31.02 -21.68
CA VAL A 320 3.69 30.74 -20.60
C VAL A 320 3.55 31.98 -19.72
N THR A 321 2.33 32.38 -19.43
CA THR A 321 2.01 33.58 -18.63
C THR A 321 1.40 33.22 -17.27
N GLY A 322 1.30 34.17 -16.34
CA GLY A 322 0.62 33.95 -15.06
C GLY A 322 1.42 33.14 -14.03
N LEU A 323 2.68 32.81 -14.32
CA LEU A 323 3.50 31.99 -13.42
C LEU A 323 3.92 32.74 -12.16
N THR A 324 4.16 32.01 -11.08
CA THR A 324 4.80 32.57 -9.87
C THR A 324 6.25 32.15 -9.81
N ARG A 325 7.14 33.12 -9.62
CA ARG A 325 8.59 32.92 -9.47
C ARG A 325 8.97 32.70 -8.02
N THR A 326 9.87 31.74 -7.80
CA THR A 326 10.46 31.41 -6.49
C THR A 326 11.97 31.16 -6.62
N ASN A 327 12.66 31.12 -5.48
CA ASN A 327 14.05 30.65 -5.38
C ASN A 327 14.19 29.26 -4.74
N ALA A 328 13.09 28.50 -4.59
CA ALA A 328 13.17 27.10 -4.22
C ALA A 328 13.71 26.31 -5.42
N CYS A 329 14.86 25.65 -5.29
CA CYS A 329 15.48 24.93 -6.41
C CYS A 329 14.65 23.73 -6.90
N ALA A 330 14.79 23.38 -8.17
CA ALA A 330 14.19 22.20 -8.79
C ALA A 330 15.05 21.70 -9.97
N GLU A 331 14.89 20.43 -10.33
CA GLU A 331 15.64 19.77 -11.41
C GLU A 331 14.70 18.92 -12.29
N PRO A 332 15.15 18.46 -13.48
CA PRO A 332 14.33 17.61 -14.36
C PRO A 332 13.70 16.42 -13.61
N GLY A 333 12.38 16.25 -13.77
CA GLY A 333 11.56 15.26 -13.06
C GLY A 333 10.77 15.80 -11.87
N ASP A 334 11.12 16.99 -11.37
CA ASP A 334 10.30 17.71 -10.37
C ASP A 334 9.09 18.44 -10.98
N SER A 335 9.04 18.54 -12.31
CA SER A 335 7.93 19.08 -13.08
C SER A 335 6.59 18.51 -12.62
N GLY A 336 5.59 19.38 -12.49
CA GLY A 336 4.27 19.04 -11.97
C GLY A 336 4.17 18.94 -10.45
N GLY A 337 5.29 18.85 -9.73
CA GLY A 337 5.34 18.67 -8.28
C GLY A 337 4.74 19.83 -7.49
N SER A 338 4.25 19.54 -6.29
CA SER A 338 3.54 20.48 -5.42
C SER A 338 4.39 21.67 -5.02
N PHE A 339 3.85 22.88 -5.04
CA PHE A 339 4.29 24.04 -4.27
C PHE A 339 3.24 24.36 -3.19
N ILE A 340 3.66 24.46 -1.93
CA ILE A 340 2.79 24.63 -0.75
C ILE A 340 3.40 25.63 0.24
N SER A 341 2.56 26.48 0.82
CA SER A 341 2.91 27.41 1.90
C SER A 341 2.04 27.13 3.12
N GLY A 342 2.64 26.80 4.26
CA GLY A 342 1.89 26.28 5.39
C GLY A 342 1.15 24.99 4.99
N THR A 343 -0.18 24.99 5.04
CA THR A 343 -1.05 23.90 4.55
C THR A 343 -1.81 24.28 3.27
N GLN A 344 -1.43 25.38 2.62
CA GLN A 344 -2.15 25.96 1.48
C GLN A 344 -1.43 25.61 0.18
N ALA A 345 -2.09 24.85 -0.69
CA ALA A 345 -1.62 24.54 -2.03
C ALA A 345 -1.46 25.83 -2.86
N GLN A 346 -0.29 26.01 -3.46
CA GLN A 346 0.04 27.20 -4.26
C GLN A 346 0.07 26.90 -5.76
N GLY A 347 0.66 25.77 -6.17
CA GLY A 347 0.78 25.45 -7.59
C GLY A 347 1.59 24.21 -7.92
N MET A 348 1.83 24.01 -9.21
CA MET A 348 2.62 22.90 -9.75
C MET A 348 3.89 23.43 -10.41
N THR A 349 5.04 22.79 -10.17
CA THR A 349 6.32 23.14 -10.81
C THR A 349 6.18 23.15 -12.34
N SER A 350 6.45 24.29 -12.98
CA SER A 350 6.42 24.44 -14.44
C SER A 350 7.82 24.29 -15.03
N GLY A 351 8.79 25.04 -14.50
CA GLY A 351 10.17 24.95 -14.96
C GLY A 351 11.07 25.93 -14.23
N GLY A 352 12.32 26.06 -14.65
CA GLY A 352 13.28 26.90 -13.95
C GLY A 352 14.66 26.91 -14.58
N SER A 353 15.62 27.47 -13.85
CA SER A 353 17.03 27.50 -14.19
C SER A 353 17.90 27.27 -12.94
N GLY A 354 19.13 26.81 -13.14
CA GLY A 354 20.02 26.42 -12.04
C GLY A 354 19.82 24.96 -11.61
N ASN A 355 20.18 24.64 -10.38
CA ASN A 355 20.06 23.30 -9.78
C ASN A 355 20.03 23.38 -8.25
N CYS A 356 19.88 22.25 -7.55
CA CYS A 356 19.84 22.24 -6.09
C CYS A 356 21.21 22.27 -5.40
N SER A 357 22.31 22.27 -6.14
CA SER A 357 23.68 22.41 -5.62
C SER A 357 24.15 23.86 -5.59
N SER A 358 23.84 24.66 -6.61
CA SER A 358 24.24 26.07 -6.74
C SER A 358 23.09 27.05 -6.54
N GLY A 359 21.88 26.54 -6.31
CA GLY A 359 20.65 27.34 -6.31
C GLY A 359 20.09 27.57 -7.71
N GLY A 360 18.90 28.16 -7.76
CA GLY A 360 18.16 28.34 -9.00
C GLY A 360 16.93 29.23 -8.85
N THR A 361 16.27 29.47 -9.98
CA THR A 361 14.95 30.09 -10.04
C THR A 361 13.96 29.05 -10.53
N THR A 362 12.82 28.91 -9.85
CA THR A 362 11.77 27.98 -10.26
C THR A 362 10.43 28.69 -10.33
N TYR A 363 9.70 28.40 -11.39
CA TYR A 363 8.38 28.92 -11.68
C TYR A 363 7.34 27.84 -11.46
N PHE A 364 6.19 28.22 -10.89
CA PHE A 364 5.06 27.32 -10.75
C PHE A 364 3.79 27.93 -11.36
N GLN A 365 2.96 27.05 -11.91
CA GLN A 365 1.61 27.37 -12.37
C GLN A 365 0.66 27.38 -11.17
N PRO A 366 -0.09 28.46 -10.90
CA PRO A 366 -1.02 28.52 -9.77
C PRO A 366 -2.08 27.41 -9.80
N VAL A 367 -2.30 26.74 -8.66
CA VAL A 367 -3.20 25.58 -8.57
C VAL A 367 -4.65 25.96 -8.83
N GLN A 368 -5.08 27.15 -8.36
CA GLN A 368 -6.46 27.60 -8.48
C GLN A 368 -6.90 27.72 -9.95
N GLU A 369 -5.98 28.10 -10.85
CA GLU A 369 -6.29 28.20 -12.27
C GLU A 369 -6.62 26.84 -12.87
N ALA A 370 -5.81 25.82 -12.58
CA ALA A 370 -6.06 24.45 -13.04
C ALA A 370 -7.35 23.86 -12.46
N LEU A 371 -7.63 24.15 -11.17
CA LEU A 371 -8.87 23.73 -10.52
C LEU A 371 -10.09 24.35 -11.20
N SER A 372 -10.04 25.65 -11.48
CA SER A 372 -11.12 26.37 -12.16
C SER A 372 -11.31 25.89 -13.60
N ALA A 373 -10.22 25.72 -14.35
CA ALA A 373 -10.27 25.34 -15.77
C ALA A 373 -10.95 23.97 -15.99
N TYR A 374 -10.77 23.04 -15.06
CA TYR A 374 -11.29 21.67 -15.18
C TYR A 374 -12.44 21.34 -14.21
N GLY A 375 -12.93 22.31 -13.44
CA GLY A 375 -14.01 22.08 -12.46
C GLY A 375 -13.63 21.09 -11.35
N LEU A 376 -12.37 21.11 -10.93
CA LEU A 376 -11.80 20.19 -9.94
C LEU A 376 -11.85 20.79 -8.54
N ARG A 377 -11.97 19.92 -7.53
CA ARG A 377 -11.88 20.28 -6.11
C ARG A 377 -10.63 19.67 -5.51
N LEU A 378 -9.88 20.47 -4.77
CA LEU A 378 -8.72 19.99 -4.02
C LEU A 378 -9.17 19.00 -2.93
N VAL A 379 -8.46 17.89 -2.80
CA VAL A 379 -8.64 17.01 -1.64
C VAL A 379 -7.96 17.66 -0.44
N THR A 380 -8.75 17.93 0.60
CA THR A 380 -8.31 18.65 1.81
C THR A 380 -8.57 17.84 3.08
N GLY A 381 -7.81 18.13 4.14
CA GLY A 381 -7.90 17.46 5.44
C GLY A 381 -7.21 18.21 6.56
#